data_AF-A0AAW9NLY5-F1
#
_entry.id   AF-A0AAW9NLY5-F1
#
_cell.length_a   1.000
_cell.length_b   1.000
_cell.length_c   1.000
_cell.angle_alpha   90.00
_cell.angle_beta   90.00
_cell.angle_gamma   90.00
#
_symmetry.space_group_name_H-M   'P 1'
#
loop_
_entity.id
_entity.type
_entity.pdbx_description
1 polymer ?
#
loop_
_entity_poly.entity_id
_entity_poly.type
_entity_poly.pdbx_seq_one_letter_code
_entity_poly.pdbx_strand_id
1 'polypeptide(L)'
;MSFQIGYVGGGMLDKIRSVARLESGRLDAPYMPRYKQPYIKGGNVLLPDADTTVVEKVRFDVDCELIAVAVDTKKDEVLDSWEVFIGSENENLFEMVPFKKYAEGLYVMVAHRIPKETDIKFVFHNTSAKKKHVQYRFQFLMDGPAKLLPSEPEQPPVVEINHVVNPFCYEFIQDGKTIKVTGKVQDDVGVKNYSIYVNGNKEFRKDFHPPEKLDNFTYPIPVDIPPIPKPLVDVVFGFDTSASMGDDIANVKANLATFIKELTDKRIDLYLGAHNSNHNNPVRQPLVSSDVFNLNSINLDSGGWEGLAWKQFIDPEKGGAAFFPEFREGSKRFFIYLTDTYIKIGYTPEVAETFLAQGASVSVIHRSIHHDYDELVKATNGVNADLENPSFSDELNKITKKIIDDVVDDTQQEITFKVTATDELGLVGEKEITINMKYCEVEGL
;
A
#
# COMPACT_ATOMS: atom_id res chain seq x y z
N MET A 1 79.12 45.26 36.16
CA MET A 1 79.19 43.89 35.62
C MET A 1 77.94 43.67 34.78
N SER A 2 78.07 43.76 33.46
CA SER A 2 77.00 43.49 32.49
C SER A 2 77.28 42.14 31.85
N PHE A 3 76.31 41.21 31.88
CA PHE A 3 76.39 39.96 31.15
C PHE A 3 75.80 40.15 29.76
N GLN A 4 76.65 40.03 28.73
CA GLN A 4 76.24 39.84 27.35
C GLN A 4 75.93 38.35 27.13
N ILE A 5 74.70 38.04 26.75
CA ILE A 5 74.33 36.71 26.24
C ILE A 5 74.48 36.77 24.71
N GLY A 6 75.48 36.06 24.20
CA GLY A 6 75.66 35.86 22.76
C GLY A 6 74.62 34.89 22.21
N TYR A 7 73.88 35.33 21.19
CA TYR A 7 73.00 34.49 20.40
C TYR A 7 73.86 33.55 19.53
N VAL A 8 73.75 32.25 19.74
CA VAL A 8 74.24 31.22 18.82
C VAL A 8 73.06 30.72 17.98
N GLY A 9 73.28 30.69 16.66
CA GLY A 9 72.27 30.55 15.63
C GLY A 9 71.52 29.21 15.59
N GLY A 10 70.36 29.31 14.95
CA GLY A 10 69.35 28.28 14.73
C GLY A 10 69.84 27.03 14.01
N GLY A 11 69.08 25.95 14.22
CA GLY A 11 69.19 24.75 13.39
C GLY A 11 68.46 23.53 13.96
N MET A 12 68.41 23.36 15.28
CA MET A 12 67.91 22.10 15.88
C MET A 12 66.91 22.25 17.03
N LEU A 13 66.76 23.44 17.63
CA LEU A 13 65.79 23.70 18.71
C LEU A 13 64.38 24.02 18.22
N ASP A 14 64.21 24.49 16.98
CA ASP A 14 62.87 24.77 16.43
C ASP A 14 62.08 23.50 16.07
N LYS A 15 62.73 22.33 15.97
CA LYS A 15 62.03 21.03 15.84
C LYS A 15 61.55 20.44 17.17
N ILE A 16 62.02 20.95 18.31
CA ILE A 16 61.53 20.53 19.64
C ILE A 16 60.32 21.37 20.08
N ARG A 17 60.12 22.55 19.49
CA ARG A 17 58.98 23.44 19.79
C ARG A 17 57.60 22.91 19.35
N SER A 18 57.52 21.80 18.62
CA SER A 18 56.25 21.16 18.26
C SER A 18 55.81 20.04 19.21
N VAL A 19 56.59 19.77 20.27
CA VAL A 19 56.28 18.73 21.26
C VAL A 19 56.13 19.43 22.62
N ALA A 20 54.88 19.70 23.00
CA ALA A 20 54.47 20.38 24.23
C ALA A 20 55.06 21.81 24.41
N ARG A 21 54.33 22.83 23.94
CA ARG A 21 54.59 24.21 24.37
C ARG A 21 54.31 24.32 25.87
N LEU A 22 55.32 24.71 26.63
CA LEU A 22 55.17 25.26 27.98
C LEU A 22 54.77 26.73 27.85
N GLU A 23 53.54 27.02 27.42
CA GLU A 23 53.02 28.39 27.52
C GLU A 23 52.61 28.64 28.98
N SER A 24 53.25 29.62 29.62
CA SER A 24 52.96 30.04 31.01
C SER A 24 53.19 28.99 32.11
N GLY A 25 54.11 28.03 31.90
CA GLY A 25 54.42 27.00 32.90
C GLY A 25 53.41 25.87 33.01
N ARG A 26 52.53 25.72 32.01
CA ARG A 26 51.57 24.61 31.90
C ARG A 26 51.97 23.67 30.77
N LEU A 27 51.82 22.36 30.99
CA LEU A 27 51.84 21.38 29.91
C LEU A 27 50.56 21.59 29.11
N ASP A 28 50.67 21.90 27.83
CA ASP A 28 49.51 22.04 26.95
C ASP A 28 48.64 20.77 26.92
N ALA A 29 47.40 20.93 26.45
CA ALA A 29 46.50 19.82 26.21
C ALA A 29 47.24 18.69 25.44
N PRO A 30 47.14 17.44 25.89
CA PRO A 30 45.96 16.95 26.62
C PRO A 30 46.25 16.62 28.11
N TYR A 31 47.40 17.04 28.64
CA TYR A 31 47.83 16.75 30.02
C TYR A 31 47.24 17.66 31.10
N MET A 32 46.65 18.81 30.73
CA MET A 32 45.94 19.70 31.65
C MET A 32 44.52 19.97 31.15
N PRO A 33 43.50 19.84 32.01
CA PRO A 33 42.13 20.24 31.67
C PRO A 33 42.02 21.73 31.30
N ARG A 34 41.21 22.05 30.28
CA ARG A 34 40.84 23.44 29.95
C ARG A 34 39.72 23.94 30.84
N TYR A 35 38.76 23.08 31.13
CA TYR A 35 37.56 23.45 31.86
C TYR A 35 37.81 23.37 33.38
N LYS A 36 37.06 24.17 34.15
CA LYS A 36 37.30 24.32 35.59
C LYS A 36 36.10 24.00 36.46
N GLN A 37 34.91 23.90 35.87
CA GLN A 37 33.69 23.67 36.63
C GLN A 37 33.48 22.17 36.82
N PRO A 38 33.63 21.63 38.04
CA PRO A 38 33.44 20.20 38.27
C PRO A 38 31.96 19.83 38.13
N TYR A 39 31.71 18.67 37.55
CA TYR A 39 30.38 18.08 37.45
C TYR A 39 30.47 16.56 37.59
N ILE A 40 29.56 15.97 38.36
CA ILE A 40 29.51 14.52 38.58
C ILE A 40 28.14 14.02 38.14
N LYS A 41 28.13 13.10 37.17
CA LYS A 41 26.92 12.37 36.77
C LYS A 41 27.02 10.94 37.26
N GLY A 42 26.11 10.54 38.13
CA GLY A 42 25.99 9.14 38.54
C GLY A 42 24.65 8.54 38.14
N GLY A 43 24.63 7.21 38.19
CA GLY A 43 23.44 6.37 38.11
C GLY A 43 23.56 5.18 39.04
N ASN A 44 22.42 4.55 39.34
CA ASN A 44 22.33 3.34 40.14
C ASN A 44 21.31 2.42 39.48
N VAL A 45 21.77 1.29 38.97
CA VAL A 45 20.94 0.34 38.23
C VAL A 45 20.84 -0.95 39.02
N LEU A 46 19.62 -1.48 39.13
CA LEU A 46 19.37 -2.81 39.67
C LEU A 46 19.34 -3.81 38.53
N LEU A 47 20.31 -4.73 38.52
CA LEU A 47 20.39 -5.81 37.55
C LEU A 47 19.62 -7.03 38.06
N PRO A 48 18.88 -7.72 37.17
CA PRO A 48 18.16 -8.95 37.52
C PRO A 48 19.11 -10.15 37.68
N ASP A 49 18.54 -11.29 38.04
CA ASP A 49 19.23 -12.58 38.14
C ASP A 49 19.25 -13.26 36.75
N ALA A 50 19.87 -12.59 35.78
CA ALA A 50 19.96 -13.04 34.39
C ALA A 50 21.19 -12.43 33.71
N ASP A 51 21.68 -13.11 32.67
CA ASP A 51 22.67 -12.55 31.76
C ASP A 51 22.02 -11.39 31.00
N THR A 52 22.42 -10.17 31.35
CA THR A 52 21.81 -8.94 30.87
C THR A 52 22.87 -7.87 30.66
N THR A 53 22.66 -7.06 29.64
CA THR A 53 23.42 -5.85 29.42
C THR A 53 22.55 -4.64 29.76
N VAL A 54 23.12 -3.66 30.45
CA VAL A 54 22.48 -2.36 30.69
C VAL A 54 23.26 -1.28 29.96
N VAL A 55 22.52 -0.38 29.32
CA VAL A 55 23.05 0.77 28.61
C VAL A 55 22.50 2.04 29.23
N GLU A 56 23.39 2.98 29.56
CA GLU A 56 23.04 4.29 30.10
C GLU A 56 23.70 5.37 29.23
N LYS A 57 22.90 6.31 28.74
CA LYS A 57 23.37 7.40 27.89
C LYS A 57 23.33 8.73 28.64
N VAL A 58 24.38 9.53 28.47
CA VAL A 58 24.49 10.87 29.03
C VAL A 58 24.87 11.84 27.92
N ARG A 59 24.17 12.97 27.84
CA ARG A 59 24.42 14.05 26.88
C ARG A 59 24.32 15.41 27.58
N PHE A 60 25.18 16.36 27.20
CA PHE A 60 25.26 17.70 27.78
C PHE A 60 25.04 18.79 26.72
N ASP A 61 24.52 19.96 27.12
CA ASP A 61 24.35 21.13 26.25
C ASP A 61 25.60 22.02 26.12
N VAL A 62 26.69 21.64 26.77
CA VAL A 62 27.98 22.34 26.78
C VAL A 62 29.14 21.39 26.50
N ASP A 63 30.26 21.93 26.00
CA ASP A 63 31.50 21.18 25.89
C ASP A 63 31.97 20.75 27.29
N CYS A 64 32.56 19.56 27.37
CA CYS A 64 33.10 19.03 28.61
C CYS A 64 34.38 18.23 28.43
N GLU A 65 35.03 17.90 29.54
CA GLU A 65 36.22 17.07 29.62
C GLU A 65 35.95 15.94 30.63
N LEU A 66 35.99 14.69 30.18
CA LEU A 66 35.91 13.53 31.06
C LEU A 66 37.29 13.30 31.72
N ILE A 67 37.30 13.19 33.04
CA ILE A 67 38.53 13.04 33.84
C ILE A 67 38.59 11.73 34.64
N ALA A 68 37.45 11.12 34.96
CA ALA A 68 37.41 9.82 35.60
C ALA A 68 36.07 9.11 35.41
N VAL A 69 36.13 7.77 35.42
CA VAL A 69 34.96 6.90 35.51
C VAL A 69 35.13 6.00 36.73
N ALA A 70 34.13 5.95 37.59
CA ALA A 70 34.11 5.06 38.75
C ALA A 70 32.88 4.16 38.67
N VAL A 71 33.09 2.85 38.82
CA VAL A 71 32.03 1.84 38.85
C VAL A 71 32.17 1.06 40.16
N ASP A 72 31.06 0.90 40.88
CA ASP A 72 30.98 0.17 42.14
C ASP A 72 29.80 -0.79 42.10
N THR A 73 29.94 -1.94 42.75
CA THR A 73 28.85 -2.90 42.90
C THR A 73 28.82 -3.44 44.32
N LYS A 74 27.65 -3.91 44.76
CA LYS A 74 27.54 -4.59 46.06
C LYS A 74 28.16 -5.99 46.07
N LYS A 75 28.39 -6.58 44.88
CA LYS A 75 28.85 -7.95 44.69
C LYS A 75 29.73 -8.03 43.45
N ASP A 76 31.03 -8.05 43.70
CA ASP A 76 32.06 -8.16 42.68
C ASP A 76 32.04 -9.57 42.09
N GLU A 77 31.86 -9.69 40.77
CA GLU A 77 31.92 -10.97 40.07
C GLU A 77 32.91 -10.86 38.91
N VAL A 78 33.79 -11.85 38.80
CA VAL A 78 34.94 -11.82 37.87
C VAL A 78 34.52 -11.87 36.40
N LEU A 79 33.32 -12.36 36.12
CA LEU A 79 32.78 -12.48 34.75
C LEU A 79 32.14 -11.19 34.24
N ASP A 80 31.84 -10.23 35.11
CA ASP A 80 31.22 -8.99 34.68
C ASP A 80 32.26 -8.03 34.12
N SER A 81 31.82 -7.19 33.19
CA SER A 81 32.64 -6.15 32.59
C SER A 81 31.81 -4.89 32.34
N TRP A 82 32.50 -3.79 32.05
CA TRP A 82 31.87 -2.54 31.67
C TRP A 82 32.68 -1.80 30.62
N GLU A 83 31.97 -0.94 29.89
CA GLU A 83 32.51 -0.20 28.76
C GLU A 83 32.01 1.25 28.75
N VAL A 84 32.80 2.14 28.14
CA VAL A 84 32.41 3.54 27.92
C VAL A 84 32.77 3.97 26.51
N PHE A 85 31.78 4.51 25.80
CA PHE A 85 31.92 5.08 24.47
C PHE A 85 31.65 6.59 24.51
N ILE A 86 32.34 7.35 23.66
CA ILE A 86 32.11 8.78 23.47
C ILE A 86 31.79 9.03 22.00
N GLY A 87 30.64 9.64 21.71
CA GLY A 87 30.22 9.96 20.35
C GLY A 87 29.65 8.74 19.62
N SER A 88 30.17 8.46 18.43
CA SER A 88 29.70 7.31 17.64
C SER A 88 30.00 5.99 18.35
N GLU A 89 29.18 4.95 18.11
CA GLU A 89 29.27 3.67 18.84
C GLU A 89 30.64 2.97 18.77
N ASN A 90 31.53 3.37 17.86
CA ASN A 90 32.83 2.74 17.65
C ASN A 90 34.00 3.48 18.33
N GLU A 91 33.78 4.64 18.94
CA GLU A 91 34.84 5.38 19.64
C GLU A 91 34.87 4.96 21.12
N ASN A 92 35.50 3.80 21.35
CA ASN A 92 35.60 3.18 22.65
C ASN A 92 36.71 3.83 23.48
N LEU A 93 36.36 4.36 24.65
CA LEU A 93 37.31 4.91 25.60
C LEU A 93 37.81 3.83 26.58
N PHE A 94 36.92 2.93 26.99
CA PHE A 94 37.19 1.84 27.92
C PHE A 94 36.49 0.58 27.39
N GLU A 95 37.28 -0.37 26.86
CA GLU A 95 36.77 -1.60 26.26
C GLU A 95 36.87 -2.76 27.24
N MET A 96 35.76 -3.51 27.43
CA MET A 96 35.66 -4.71 28.25
C MET A 96 36.43 -4.67 29.57
N VAL A 97 36.30 -3.58 30.35
CA VAL A 97 37.03 -3.46 31.62
C VAL A 97 36.46 -4.46 32.61
N PRO A 98 37.24 -5.48 33.06
CA PRO A 98 36.74 -6.46 34.00
C PRO A 98 36.34 -5.79 35.31
N PHE A 99 35.26 -6.24 35.92
CA PHE A 99 34.82 -5.65 37.16
C PHE A 99 35.81 -5.96 38.29
N LYS A 100 36.51 -4.92 38.73
CA LYS A 100 37.36 -4.93 39.92
C LYS A 100 37.06 -3.68 40.71
N LYS A 101 36.95 -3.78 42.03
CA LYS A 101 36.76 -2.61 42.89
C LYS A 101 37.97 -1.69 42.82
N TYR A 102 37.88 -0.64 42.01
CA TYR A 102 38.84 0.45 41.97
C TYR A 102 38.42 1.48 43.02
N ALA A 103 39.06 1.50 44.18
CA ALA A 103 38.69 2.35 45.32
C ALA A 103 38.60 3.84 44.95
N GLU A 104 39.34 4.28 43.93
CA GLU A 104 39.42 5.69 43.50
C GLU A 104 38.84 5.94 42.09
N GLY A 105 38.33 4.90 41.41
CA GLY A 105 37.93 4.97 40.00
C GLY A 105 39.12 4.89 39.02
N LEU A 106 38.81 4.80 37.72
CA LEU A 106 39.81 4.89 36.65
C LEU A 106 39.94 6.37 36.25
N TYR A 107 41.06 6.97 36.65
CA TYR A 107 41.46 8.29 36.17
C TYR A 107 42.06 8.16 34.77
N VAL A 108 41.57 8.98 33.84
CA VAL A 108 42.25 9.12 32.56
C VAL A 108 43.50 9.97 32.79
N MET A 109 44.64 9.53 32.26
CA MET A 109 45.89 10.31 32.34
C MET A 109 45.82 11.64 31.59
N VAL A 110 44.78 11.77 30.77
CA VAL A 110 44.57 12.81 29.78
C VAL A 110 43.09 13.19 29.83
N ALA A 111 42.76 14.47 29.97
CA ALA A 111 41.36 14.90 29.95
C ALA A 111 40.77 14.69 28.55
N HIS A 112 39.73 13.84 28.44
CA HIS A 112 39.10 13.55 27.15
C HIS A 112 38.06 14.61 26.84
N ARG A 113 38.32 15.43 25.82
CA ARG A 113 37.38 16.48 25.40
C ARG A 113 36.19 15.88 24.67
N ILE A 114 35.01 16.30 25.08
CA ILE A 114 33.71 15.86 24.57
C ILE A 114 32.94 17.11 24.15
N PRO A 115 32.69 17.31 22.86
CA PRO A 115 31.87 18.43 22.39
C PRO A 115 30.47 18.39 22.98
N LYS A 116 29.81 19.54 23.10
CA LYS A 116 28.38 19.59 23.44
C LYS A 116 27.55 18.68 22.52
N GLU A 117 26.42 18.21 23.03
CA GLU A 117 25.46 17.34 22.34
C GLU A 117 26.03 15.97 21.92
N THR A 118 27.25 15.62 22.36
CA THR A 118 27.85 14.31 22.12
C THR A 118 27.36 13.29 23.15
N ASP A 119 26.97 12.10 22.70
CA ASP A 119 26.57 11.01 23.59
C ASP A 119 27.76 10.37 24.31
N ILE A 120 27.54 10.03 25.56
CA ILE A 120 28.44 9.21 26.38
C ILE A 120 27.66 7.98 26.78
N LYS A 121 28.06 6.82 26.27
CA LYS A 121 27.36 5.54 26.48
C LYS A 121 28.14 4.72 27.51
N PHE A 122 27.53 4.43 28.64
CA PHE A 122 27.99 3.43 29.60
C PHE A 122 27.31 2.11 29.31
N VAL A 123 28.09 1.02 29.23
CA VAL A 123 27.56 -0.33 29.07
C VAL A 123 28.06 -1.19 30.22
N PHE A 124 27.16 -1.92 30.88
CA PHE A 124 27.52 -2.90 31.91
C PHE A 124 27.02 -4.28 31.50
N HIS A 125 27.90 -5.27 31.50
CA HIS A 125 27.62 -6.65 31.15
C HIS A 125 27.54 -7.52 32.41
N ASN A 126 26.35 -8.01 32.74
CA ASN A 126 26.10 -8.90 33.89
C ASN A 126 26.28 -10.37 33.52
N THR A 127 27.40 -10.72 32.92
CA THR A 127 27.67 -12.09 32.45
C THR A 127 27.62 -13.12 33.59
N SER A 128 27.82 -12.69 34.84
CA SER A 128 27.66 -13.57 36.00
C SER A 128 26.21 -13.99 36.28
N ALA A 129 25.22 -13.36 35.64
CA ALA A 129 23.80 -13.60 35.79
C ALA A 129 23.28 -13.49 37.24
N LYS A 130 23.94 -12.68 38.08
CA LYS A 130 23.59 -12.52 39.49
C LYS A 130 22.92 -11.17 39.75
N LYS A 131 21.84 -11.19 40.53
CA LYS A 131 21.19 -9.94 40.98
C LYS A 131 22.15 -9.04 41.77
N LYS A 132 22.34 -7.79 41.32
CA LYS A 132 23.18 -6.78 41.99
C LYS A 132 22.78 -5.34 41.68
N HIS A 133 23.25 -4.42 42.52
CA HIS A 133 23.21 -2.99 42.22
C HIS A 133 24.57 -2.58 41.64
N VAL A 134 24.52 -1.87 40.52
CA VAL A 134 25.67 -1.22 39.90
C VAL A 134 25.50 0.28 40.06
N GLN A 135 26.49 0.92 40.68
CA GLN A 135 26.59 2.37 40.75
C GLN A 135 27.73 2.81 39.85
N TYR A 136 27.47 3.77 38.96
CA TYR A 136 28.50 4.35 38.13
C TYR A 136 28.52 5.86 38.35
N ARG A 137 29.70 6.47 38.18
CA ARG A 137 29.91 7.92 38.28
C ARG A 137 30.92 8.36 37.23
N PHE A 138 30.50 9.29 36.39
CA PHE A 138 31.35 10.06 35.53
C PHE A 138 31.76 11.36 36.23
N GLN A 139 33.03 11.70 36.16
CA GLN A 139 33.57 12.97 36.65
C GLN A 139 34.03 13.81 35.47
N PHE A 140 33.48 15.02 35.37
CA PHE A 140 33.71 15.94 34.27
C PHE A 140 34.22 17.30 34.75
N LEU A 141 34.82 18.03 33.81
CA LEU A 141 35.02 19.47 33.88
C LEU A 141 34.25 20.13 32.72
N MET A 142 33.42 21.12 33.04
CA MET A 142 32.44 21.73 32.12
C MET A 142 32.83 23.14 31.68
N ASP A 143 32.48 23.52 30.45
CA ASP A 143 32.61 24.90 29.92
C ASP A 143 31.46 25.81 30.39
N GLY A 144 31.14 25.77 31.69
CA GLY A 144 30.04 26.50 32.30
C GLY A 144 28.95 25.62 32.94
N PRO A 145 27.80 26.21 33.33
CA PRO A 145 26.71 25.48 33.95
C PRO A 145 26.05 24.54 32.94
N ALA A 146 26.33 23.24 33.08
CA ALA A 146 25.79 22.20 32.21
C ALA A 146 24.33 21.83 32.57
N LYS A 147 23.51 21.61 31.55
CA LYS A 147 22.23 20.90 31.66
C LYS A 147 22.36 19.54 30.99
N LEU A 148 21.77 18.53 31.61
CA LEU A 148 21.59 17.24 30.97
C LEU A 148 20.56 17.42 29.86
N LEU A 149 20.94 17.02 28.65
CA LEU A 149 19.99 16.84 27.58
C LEU A 149 19.29 15.50 27.79
N PRO A 150 17.97 15.41 27.55
CA PRO A 150 17.31 14.12 27.52
C PRO A 150 18.03 13.25 26.48
N SER A 151 18.25 11.98 26.81
CA SER A 151 18.61 11.00 25.80
C SER A 151 17.56 11.05 24.70
N GLU A 152 17.97 11.03 23.44
CA GLU A 152 17.01 10.86 22.35
C GLU A 152 16.17 9.61 22.65
N PRO A 153 14.84 9.71 22.55
CA PRO A 153 13.98 8.56 22.77
C PRO A 153 14.40 7.49 21.78
N GLU A 154 14.66 6.28 22.29
CA GLU A 154 14.94 5.14 21.43
C GLU A 154 13.76 4.95 20.48
N GLN A 155 14.08 4.89 19.20
CA GLN A 155 13.08 4.72 18.16
C GLN A 155 12.82 3.23 17.98
N PRO A 156 11.56 2.82 17.75
CA PRO A 156 11.27 1.45 17.39
C PRO A 156 11.89 1.11 16.02
N PRO A 157 12.06 -0.17 15.69
CA PRO A 157 12.48 -0.61 14.37
C PRO A 157 11.66 0.02 13.25
N VAL A 158 12.34 0.48 12.20
CA VAL A 158 11.67 0.99 11.01
C VAL A 158 11.37 -0.17 10.06
N VAL A 159 10.10 -0.33 9.71
CA VAL A 159 9.61 -1.34 8.77
C VAL A 159 9.20 -0.65 7.49
N GLU A 160 9.82 -1.03 6.37
CA GLU A 160 9.49 -0.55 5.03
C GLU A 160 8.98 -1.71 4.18
N ILE A 161 7.85 -1.49 3.50
CA ILE A 161 7.28 -2.43 2.53
C ILE A 161 7.36 -1.75 1.17
N ASN A 162 7.99 -2.41 0.20
CA ASN A 162 8.12 -1.88 -1.14
C ASN A 162 6.74 -1.74 -1.80
N HIS A 163 6.61 -0.80 -2.73
CA HIS A 163 5.37 -0.54 -3.44
C HIS A 163 4.85 -1.81 -4.14
N VAL A 164 3.61 -2.18 -3.83
CA VAL A 164 2.84 -3.21 -4.53
C VAL A 164 1.79 -2.52 -5.37
N VAL A 165 1.65 -2.92 -6.63
CA VAL A 165 0.63 -2.37 -7.54
C VAL A 165 -0.76 -2.59 -6.91
N ASN A 166 -1.57 -1.53 -6.83
CA ASN A 166 -2.92 -1.57 -6.28
C ASN A 166 -3.86 -0.74 -7.18
N PRO A 167 -4.93 -1.34 -7.76
CA PRO A 167 -5.32 -2.74 -7.62
C PRO A 167 -4.36 -3.70 -8.34
N PHE A 168 -4.23 -4.93 -7.83
CA PHE A 168 -3.43 -6.00 -8.40
C PHE A 168 -4.32 -6.92 -9.25
N CYS A 169 -3.89 -7.19 -10.48
CA CYS A 169 -4.67 -7.99 -11.42
C CYS A 169 -4.45 -9.50 -11.21
N TYR A 170 -5.53 -10.29 -11.13
CA TYR A 170 -5.42 -11.75 -11.04
C TYR A 170 -4.64 -12.35 -12.23
N GLU A 171 -4.70 -11.71 -13.40
CA GLU A 171 -4.00 -12.11 -14.62
C GLU A 171 -2.47 -12.08 -14.49
N PHE A 172 -1.92 -11.26 -13.60
CA PHE A 172 -0.48 -11.18 -13.37
C PHE A 172 0.05 -12.23 -12.39
N ILE A 173 -0.83 -13.05 -11.81
CA ILE A 173 -0.44 -14.16 -10.95
C ILE A 173 0.01 -15.34 -11.81
N GLN A 174 1.31 -15.42 -12.07
CA GLN A 174 1.91 -16.54 -12.81
C GLN A 174 2.00 -17.82 -11.96
N ASP A 175 2.30 -18.95 -12.63
CA ASP A 175 2.41 -20.31 -12.08
C ASP A 175 2.98 -20.34 -10.65
N GLY A 176 2.08 -20.52 -9.68
CA GLY A 176 2.40 -20.49 -8.25
C GLY A 176 1.39 -19.76 -7.37
N LYS A 177 0.35 -19.12 -7.94
CA LYS A 177 -0.77 -18.49 -7.19
C LYS A 177 -0.32 -17.57 -6.05
N THR A 178 0.76 -16.81 -6.23
CA THR A 178 1.31 -15.95 -5.16
C THR A 178 1.62 -14.54 -5.62
N ILE A 179 1.54 -13.58 -4.69
CA ILE A 179 2.02 -12.20 -4.84
C ILE A 179 3.33 -12.07 -4.05
N LYS A 180 4.39 -11.63 -4.71
CA LYS A 180 5.67 -11.38 -4.02
C LYS A 180 5.67 -9.99 -3.41
N VAL A 181 5.70 -9.93 -2.08
CA VAL A 181 5.89 -8.68 -1.35
C VAL A 181 7.33 -8.63 -0.83
N THR A 182 7.97 -7.49 -1.01
CA THR A 182 9.37 -7.27 -0.59
C THR A 182 9.46 -6.05 0.31
N GLY A 183 10.48 -5.99 1.14
CA GLY A 183 10.70 -4.87 2.04
C GLY A 183 11.94 -5.07 2.88
N LYS A 184 12.10 -4.22 3.89
CA LYS A 184 13.21 -4.29 4.86
C LYS A 184 12.76 -3.90 6.26
N VAL A 185 13.48 -4.43 7.24
CA VAL A 185 13.39 -4.04 8.64
C VAL A 185 14.76 -3.53 9.07
N GLN A 186 14.82 -2.37 9.73
CA GLN A 186 16.07 -1.75 10.14
C GLN A 186 15.94 -1.13 11.53
N ASP A 187 17.00 -1.19 12.31
CA ASP A 187 17.07 -0.61 13.65
C ASP A 187 18.52 -0.23 13.99
N ASP A 188 18.72 0.91 14.64
CA ASP A 188 20.06 1.41 14.97
C ASP A 188 20.76 0.56 16.03
N VAL A 189 19.99 -0.07 16.91
CA VAL A 189 20.46 -0.88 18.04
C VAL A 189 20.50 -2.36 17.65
N GLY A 190 19.50 -2.82 16.90
CA GLY A 190 19.45 -4.16 16.31
C GLY A 190 18.06 -4.78 16.38
N VAL A 191 17.63 -5.38 15.28
CA VAL A 191 16.37 -6.12 15.19
C VAL A 191 16.57 -7.49 15.84
N LYS A 192 15.78 -7.78 16.88
CA LYS A 192 15.75 -9.08 17.56
C LYS A 192 14.93 -10.10 16.79
N ASN A 193 13.77 -9.70 16.28
CA ASN A 193 12.92 -10.55 15.44
C ASN A 193 11.93 -9.72 14.63
N TYR A 194 11.37 -10.32 13.57
CA TYR A 194 10.15 -9.80 12.94
C TYR A 194 9.19 -10.93 12.58
N SER A 195 7.94 -10.55 12.39
CA SER A 195 6.83 -11.43 11.99
C SER A 195 6.03 -10.81 10.86
N ILE A 196 5.51 -11.66 9.98
CA ILE A 196 4.64 -11.27 8.86
C ILE A 196 3.25 -11.85 9.10
N TYR A 197 2.24 -11.02 8.87
CA TYR A 197 0.83 -11.36 9.00
C TYR A 197 0.12 -11.16 7.66
N VAL A 198 -0.71 -12.12 7.27
CA VAL A 198 -1.58 -12.04 6.09
C VAL A 198 -3.02 -12.22 6.57
N ASN A 199 -3.88 -11.25 6.29
CA ASN A 199 -5.28 -11.23 6.74
C ASN A 199 -5.42 -11.47 8.26
N GLY A 200 -4.49 -10.90 9.04
CA GLY A 200 -4.43 -11.04 10.51
C GLY A 200 -3.80 -12.34 11.01
N ASN A 201 -3.57 -13.34 10.16
CA ASN A 201 -2.92 -14.59 10.54
C ASN A 201 -1.41 -14.46 10.49
N LYS A 202 -0.71 -14.96 11.52
CA LYS A 202 0.75 -14.97 11.56
C LYS A 202 1.28 -16.09 10.67
N GLU A 203 1.94 -15.71 9.58
CA GLU A 203 2.42 -16.67 8.58
C GLU A 203 3.93 -16.94 8.69
N PHE A 204 4.71 -15.95 9.13
CA PHE A 204 6.17 -16.05 9.18
C PHE A 204 6.75 -15.38 10.41
N ARG A 205 7.89 -15.89 10.88
CA ARG A 205 8.72 -15.31 11.94
C ARG A 205 10.19 -15.60 11.66
N LYS A 206 11.04 -14.60 11.85
CA LYS A 206 12.50 -14.74 11.84
C LYS A 206 13.08 -14.12 13.12
N ASP A 207 13.89 -14.89 13.84
CA ASP A 207 14.59 -14.46 15.05
C ASP A 207 16.09 -14.35 14.77
N PHE A 208 16.75 -13.32 15.30
CA PHE A 208 18.17 -13.03 15.10
C PHE A 208 18.96 -13.27 16.40
N HIS A 209 20.06 -14.01 16.27
CA HIS A 209 21.00 -14.28 17.37
C HIS A 209 22.43 -14.32 16.81
N PRO A 210 23.22 -13.22 16.89
CA PRO A 210 22.91 -11.93 17.53
C PRO A 210 21.90 -11.06 16.75
N PRO A 211 21.35 -9.99 17.35
CA PRO A 211 20.50 -9.01 16.65
C PRO A 211 21.19 -8.41 15.41
N GLU A 212 20.43 -8.17 14.34
CA GLU A 212 20.93 -7.59 13.08
C GLU A 212 20.36 -6.18 12.86
N LYS A 213 21.19 -5.21 12.44
CA LYS A 213 20.74 -3.83 12.21
C LYS A 213 19.84 -3.66 10.96
N LEU A 214 19.90 -4.60 10.02
CA LEU A 214 19.15 -4.55 8.76
C LEU A 214 18.90 -5.96 8.21
N ASP A 215 17.66 -6.27 7.86
CA ASP A 215 17.31 -7.46 7.06
C ASP A 215 16.36 -7.09 5.92
N ASN A 216 16.55 -7.70 4.77
CA ASN A 216 15.63 -7.58 3.63
C ASN A 216 14.77 -8.84 3.56
N PHE A 217 13.48 -8.69 3.32
CA PHE A 217 12.56 -9.82 3.20
C PHE A 217 11.89 -9.87 1.82
N THR A 218 11.56 -11.10 1.42
CA THR A 218 10.68 -11.38 0.27
C THR A 218 9.71 -12.47 0.71
N TYR A 219 8.42 -12.20 0.65
CA TYR A 219 7.37 -13.11 1.11
C TYR A 219 6.35 -13.37 -0.01
N PRO A 220 6.13 -14.64 -0.40
CA PRO A 220 5.08 -15.00 -1.36
C PRO A 220 3.74 -15.17 -0.64
N ILE A 221 2.81 -14.23 -0.85
CA ILE A 221 1.45 -14.32 -0.32
C ILE A 221 0.63 -15.27 -1.20
N PRO A 222 0.10 -16.39 -0.70
CA PRO A 222 -0.81 -17.23 -1.47
C PRO A 222 -2.13 -16.50 -1.73
N VAL A 223 -2.60 -16.56 -2.97
CA VAL A 223 -3.86 -15.96 -3.40
C VAL A 223 -4.78 -17.05 -3.89
N ASP A 224 -6.01 -17.07 -3.36
CA ASP A 224 -7.06 -17.88 -3.93
C ASP A 224 -7.68 -17.11 -5.09
N ILE A 225 -7.34 -17.52 -6.32
CA ILE A 225 -7.90 -16.91 -7.52
C ILE A 225 -9.33 -17.43 -7.64
N PRO A 226 -10.37 -16.57 -7.47
CA PRO A 226 -11.75 -17.00 -7.62
C PRO A 226 -11.97 -17.53 -9.04
N PRO A 227 -12.99 -18.36 -9.31
CA PRO A 227 -13.35 -18.63 -10.70
C PRO A 227 -13.64 -17.30 -11.42
N ILE A 228 -13.20 -17.16 -12.67
CA ILE A 228 -13.49 -15.98 -13.48
C ILE A 228 -15.02 -15.84 -13.54
N PRO A 229 -15.60 -14.75 -13.01
CA PRO A 229 -17.03 -14.52 -13.15
C PRO A 229 -17.34 -14.45 -14.64
N LYS A 230 -18.34 -15.20 -15.08
CA LYS A 230 -18.97 -14.98 -16.39
C LYS A 230 -20.29 -14.30 -16.11
N PRO A 231 -20.37 -12.95 -16.21
CA PRO A 231 -21.63 -12.27 -16.03
C PRO A 231 -22.66 -12.83 -17.01
N LEU A 232 -23.82 -13.23 -16.49
CA LEU A 232 -24.95 -13.68 -17.30
C LEU A 232 -25.66 -12.45 -17.84
N VAL A 233 -25.76 -12.32 -19.16
CA VAL A 233 -26.41 -11.18 -19.82
C VAL A 233 -27.43 -11.67 -20.82
N ASP A 234 -28.64 -11.12 -20.72
CA ASP A 234 -29.71 -11.37 -21.67
C ASP A 234 -30.09 -10.06 -22.37
N VAL A 235 -30.05 -10.06 -23.70
CA VAL A 235 -30.36 -8.88 -24.53
C VAL A 235 -31.53 -9.20 -25.45
N VAL A 236 -32.55 -8.35 -25.47
CA VAL A 236 -33.69 -8.47 -26.39
C VAL A 236 -33.72 -7.30 -27.34
N PHE A 237 -33.69 -7.57 -28.65
CA PHE A 237 -33.86 -6.55 -29.69
C PHE A 237 -35.33 -6.42 -30.09
N GLY A 238 -35.88 -5.22 -30.01
CA GLY A 238 -37.21 -4.88 -30.53
C GLY A 238 -37.07 -4.03 -31.79
N PHE A 239 -37.57 -4.52 -32.93
CA PHE A 239 -37.43 -3.82 -34.22
C PHE A 239 -38.74 -3.17 -34.65
N ASP A 240 -38.71 -1.87 -34.95
CA ASP A 240 -39.60 -1.32 -35.95
C ASP A 240 -39.29 -1.94 -37.31
N THR A 241 -40.26 -2.69 -37.86
CA THR A 241 -40.14 -3.38 -39.15
C THR A 241 -40.87 -2.66 -40.29
N SER A 242 -41.30 -1.42 -40.05
CA SER A 242 -41.92 -0.58 -41.07
C SER A 242 -40.99 -0.40 -42.29
N ALA A 243 -41.58 -0.11 -43.45
CA ALA A 243 -40.83 0.02 -44.70
C ALA A 243 -39.73 1.11 -44.64
N SER A 244 -39.86 2.12 -43.77
CA SER A 244 -38.87 3.20 -43.61
C SER A 244 -37.63 2.80 -42.80
N MET A 245 -37.65 1.64 -42.16
CA MET A 245 -36.55 1.07 -41.35
C MET A 245 -35.63 0.14 -42.14
N GLY A 246 -35.79 0.06 -43.46
CA GLY A 246 -35.08 -0.90 -44.31
C GLY A 246 -33.56 -0.88 -44.16
N ASP A 247 -32.98 0.30 -44.35
CA ASP A 247 -31.53 0.50 -44.26
C ASP A 247 -31.03 0.38 -42.81
N ASP A 248 -31.82 0.87 -41.85
CA ASP A 248 -31.49 0.84 -40.42
C ASP A 248 -31.39 -0.60 -39.88
N ILE A 249 -32.37 -1.45 -40.22
CA ILE A 249 -32.34 -2.88 -39.87
C ILE A 249 -31.15 -3.57 -40.53
N ALA A 250 -30.85 -3.26 -41.79
CA ALA A 250 -29.69 -3.84 -42.48
C ALA A 250 -28.38 -3.46 -41.79
N ASN A 251 -28.25 -2.21 -41.33
CA ASN A 251 -27.08 -1.73 -40.59
C ASN A 251 -26.89 -2.46 -39.24
N VAL A 252 -27.96 -2.71 -38.49
CA VAL A 252 -27.88 -3.53 -37.27
C VAL A 252 -27.43 -4.95 -37.58
N LYS A 253 -28.00 -5.58 -38.61
CA LYS A 253 -27.60 -6.93 -39.03
C LYS A 253 -26.13 -6.99 -39.42
N ALA A 254 -25.61 -5.98 -40.09
CA ALA A 254 -24.21 -5.89 -40.49
C ALA A 254 -23.24 -5.73 -39.31
N ASN A 255 -23.67 -5.08 -38.22
CA ASN A 255 -22.83 -4.79 -37.05
C ASN A 255 -23.05 -5.76 -35.87
N LEU A 256 -24.05 -6.63 -35.93
CA LEU A 256 -24.39 -7.57 -34.86
C LEU A 256 -23.22 -8.48 -34.46
N ALA A 257 -22.44 -8.96 -35.44
CA ALA A 257 -21.30 -9.82 -35.15
C ALA A 257 -20.23 -9.09 -34.31
N THR A 258 -19.99 -7.82 -34.59
CA THR A 258 -19.07 -6.97 -33.81
C THR A 258 -19.61 -6.76 -32.40
N PHE A 259 -20.88 -6.40 -32.26
CA PHE A 259 -21.56 -6.24 -30.96
C PHE A 259 -21.43 -7.51 -30.09
N ILE A 260 -21.72 -8.68 -30.66
CA ILE A 260 -21.60 -9.97 -29.96
C ILE A 260 -20.14 -10.24 -29.58
N LYS A 261 -19.20 -9.99 -30.50
CA LYS A 261 -17.77 -10.22 -30.27
C LYS A 261 -17.26 -9.36 -29.12
N GLU A 262 -17.61 -8.07 -29.08
CA GLU A 262 -17.15 -7.17 -28.01
C GLU A 262 -17.63 -7.61 -26.62
N LEU A 263 -18.88 -8.08 -26.48
CA LEU A 263 -19.39 -8.60 -25.22
C LEU A 263 -18.74 -9.94 -24.84
N THR A 264 -18.63 -10.86 -25.80
CA THR A 264 -18.07 -12.19 -25.55
C THR A 264 -16.56 -12.17 -25.29
N ASP A 265 -15.81 -11.23 -25.89
CA ASP A 265 -14.39 -10.98 -25.58
C ASP A 265 -14.19 -10.54 -24.12
N LYS A 266 -15.18 -9.87 -23.52
CA LYS A 266 -15.24 -9.54 -22.09
C LYS A 266 -15.74 -10.71 -21.23
N ARG A 267 -15.79 -11.92 -21.80
CA ARG A 267 -16.21 -13.18 -21.14
C ARG A 267 -17.63 -13.15 -20.59
N ILE A 268 -18.50 -12.32 -21.18
CA ILE A 268 -19.93 -12.28 -20.87
C ILE A 268 -20.61 -13.51 -21.47
N ASP A 269 -21.40 -14.21 -20.67
CA ASP A 269 -22.28 -15.28 -21.13
C ASP A 269 -23.57 -14.64 -21.68
N LEU A 270 -23.59 -14.47 -23.01
CA LEU A 270 -24.58 -13.66 -23.72
C LEU A 270 -25.67 -14.52 -24.38
N TYR A 271 -26.92 -14.26 -24.00
CA TYR A 271 -28.11 -14.75 -24.71
C TYR A 271 -28.86 -13.59 -25.35
N LEU A 272 -29.39 -13.82 -26.54
CA LEU A 272 -30.04 -12.81 -27.36
C LEU A 272 -31.41 -13.29 -27.84
N GLY A 273 -32.38 -12.39 -27.80
CA GLY A 273 -33.72 -12.55 -28.33
C GLY A 273 -34.07 -11.41 -29.29
N ALA A 274 -35.08 -11.60 -30.12
CA ALA A 274 -35.56 -10.54 -31.00
C ALA A 274 -37.08 -10.62 -31.22
N HIS A 275 -37.71 -9.47 -31.43
CA HIS A 275 -39.09 -9.40 -31.90
C HIS A 275 -39.30 -8.22 -32.86
N ASN A 276 -40.32 -8.32 -33.70
CA ASN A 276 -40.77 -7.19 -34.51
C ASN A 276 -41.87 -6.39 -33.78
N SER A 277 -42.16 -5.21 -34.33
CA SER A 277 -43.20 -4.30 -33.85
C SER A 277 -44.61 -4.61 -34.37
N ASN A 278 -44.77 -5.55 -35.31
CA ASN A 278 -46.06 -5.88 -35.90
C ASN A 278 -46.91 -6.73 -34.94
N HIS A 279 -47.83 -6.07 -34.23
CA HIS A 279 -48.73 -6.72 -33.27
C HIS A 279 -49.72 -7.72 -33.92
N ASN A 280 -50.06 -7.53 -35.20
CA ASN A 280 -51.00 -8.40 -35.91
C ASN A 280 -50.31 -9.66 -36.45
N ASN A 281 -49.01 -9.58 -36.73
CA ASN A 281 -48.20 -10.70 -37.18
C ASN A 281 -46.83 -10.68 -36.47
N PRO A 282 -46.81 -10.99 -35.16
CA PRO A 282 -45.59 -10.91 -34.38
C PRO A 282 -44.61 -12.00 -34.83
N VAL A 283 -43.43 -11.56 -35.24
CA VAL A 283 -42.27 -12.43 -35.47
C VAL A 283 -41.40 -12.32 -34.24
N ARG A 284 -41.12 -13.47 -33.63
CA ARG A 284 -40.34 -13.58 -32.41
C ARG A 284 -39.30 -14.66 -32.52
N GLN A 285 -38.11 -14.34 -32.07
CA GLN A 285 -37.02 -15.27 -31.84
C GLN A 285 -36.79 -15.35 -30.33
N PRO A 286 -36.90 -16.54 -29.71
CA PRO A 286 -36.70 -16.71 -28.27
C PRO A 286 -35.26 -16.37 -27.87
N LEU A 287 -35.03 -16.21 -26.56
CA LEU A 287 -33.68 -16.06 -26.03
C LEU A 287 -32.84 -17.31 -26.31
N VAL A 288 -31.76 -17.15 -27.07
CA VAL A 288 -30.81 -18.21 -27.41
C VAL A 288 -29.37 -17.73 -27.21
N SER A 289 -28.43 -18.66 -27.05
CA SER A 289 -27.01 -18.34 -26.93
C SER A 289 -26.51 -17.58 -28.17
N SER A 290 -25.55 -16.67 -27.95
CA SER A 290 -25.01 -15.77 -28.97
C SER A 290 -24.35 -16.46 -30.17
N ASP A 291 -23.89 -17.70 -30.04
CA ASP A 291 -23.34 -18.53 -31.12
C ASP A 291 -24.41 -19.04 -32.10
N VAL A 292 -25.67 -19.09 -31.67
CA VAL A 292 -26.82 -19.54 -32.49
C VAL A 292 -27.67 -18.35 -32.95
N PHE A 293 -27.61 -17.23 -32.22
CA PHE A 293 -28.42 -16.06 -32.52
C PHE A 293 -28.10 -15.45 -33.90
N ASN A 294 -29.16 -15.06 -34.61
CA ASN A 294 -29.09 -14.32 -35.87
C ASN A 294 -30.41 -13.55 -36.06
N LEU A 295 -30.40 -12.55 -36.93
CA LEU A 295 -31.57 -11.70 -37.21
C LEU A 295 -32.22 -12.00 -38.57
N ASN A 296 -31.98 -13.17 -39.16
CA ASN A 296 -32.51 -13.50 -40.48
C ASN A 296 -34.04 -13.67 -40.48
N SER A 297 -34.61 -13.99 -39.32
CA SER A 297 -36.06 -14.13 -39.10
C SER A 297 -36.79 -12.79 -39.15
N ILE A 298 -36.12 -11.68 -38.82
CA ILE A 298 -36.69 -10.33 -38.82
C ILE A 298 -36.68 -9.78 -40.24
N ASN A 299 -37.86 -9.76 -40.88
CA ASN A 299 -38.07 -9.20 -42.21
C ASN A 299 -38.85 -7.89 -42.14
N LEU A 300 -38.65 -7.03 -43.14
CA LEU A 300 -39.46 -5.83 -43.30
C LEU A 300 -40.90 -6.22 -43.55
N ASP A 301 -41.82 -5.51 -42.89
CA ASP A 301 -43.23 -5.64 -43.10
C ASP A 301 -43.81 -4.29 -43.55
N SER A 302 -44.62 -4.33 -44.60
CA SER A 302 -45.36 -3.15 -45.10
C SER A 302 -46.48 -2.70 -44.15
N GLY A 303 -46.79 -3.50 -43.11
CA GLY A 303 -47.70 -3.10 -42.03
C GLY A 303 -47.08 -2.02 -41.15
N GLY A 304 -47.60 -0.79 -41.25
CA GLY A 304 -47.04 0.36 -40.54
C GLY A 304 -47.13 0.27 -39.00
N TRP A 305 -46.35 1.12 -38.33
CA TRP A 305 -46.46 1.47 -36.91
C TRP A 305 -47.81 2.19 -36.63
N GLU A 306 -48.91 1.45 -36.68
CA GLU A 306 -50.24 1.97 -36.37
C GLU A 306 -50.48 1.93 -34.86
N GLY A 307 -50.17 3.05 -34.17
CA GLY A 307 -50.80 3.45 -32.90
C GLY A 307 -50.58 2.59 -31.65
N LEU A 308 -49.87 1.46 -31.73
CA LEU A 308 -49.68 0.50 -30.63
C LEU A 308 -48.30 0.60 -29.94
N ALA A 309 -47.68 1.78 -29.99
CA ALA A 309 -46.27 2.01 -29.66
C ALA A 309 -45.83 1.48 -28.28
N TRP A 310 -46.64 1.64 -27.22
CA TRP A 310 -46.29 1.16 -25.87
C TRP A 310 -46.51 -0.36 -25.68
N LYS A 311 -47.48 -0.95 -26.39
CA LYS A 311 -47.76 -2.40 -26.29
C LYS A 311 -46.59 -3.23 -26.81
N GLN A 312 -45.82 -2.71 -27.75
CA GLN A 312 -44.62 -3.39 -28.24
C GLN A 312 -43.57 -3.56 -27.16
N PHE A 313 -43.60 -2.71 -26.13
CA PHE A 313 -42.73 -2.83 -24.96
C PHE A 313 -43.31 -3.81 -23.93
N ILE A 314 -44.56 -3.60 -23.50
CA ILE A 314 -45.10 -4.25 -22.30
C ILE A 314 -46.19 -5.29 -22.54
N ASP A 315 -46.53 -5.60 -23.79
CA ASP A 315 -47.47 -6.69 -24.09
C ASP A 315 -46.85 -8.06 -23.71
N PRO A 316 -47.47 -8.82 -22.81
CA PRO A 316 -46.90 -10.05 -22.27
C PRO A 316 -46.94 -11.24 -23.24
N GLU A 317 -47.66 -11.14 -24.35
CA GLU A 317 -47.75 -12.20 -25.35
C GLU A 317 -46.93 -11.87 -26.60
N LYS A 318 -46.88 -10.59 -27.00
CA LYS A 318 -46.38 -10.17 -28.31
C LYS A 318 -45.32 -9.06 -28.25
N GLY A 319 -45.14 -8.41 -27.11
CA GLY A 319 -44.17 -7.33 -26.92
C GLY A 319 -42.89 -7.80 -26.24
N GLY A 320 -42.07 -6.85 -25.81
CA GLY A 320 -40.86 -7.11 -25.04
C GLY A 320 -41.12 -7.86 -23.73
N ALA A 321 -42.23 -7.59 -23.05
CA ALA A 321 -42.61 -8.28 -21.82
C ALA A 321 -42.82 -9.79 -21.99
N ALA A 322 -43.08 -10.28 -23.21
CA ALA A 322 -43.15 -11.71 -23.48
C ALA A 322 -41.82 -12.45 -23.20
N PHE A 323 -40.71 -11.74 -23.10
CA PHE A 323 -39.40 -12.31 -22.76
C PHE A 323 -39.13 -12.39 -21.25
N PHE A 324 -39.94 -11.75 -20.40
CA PHE A 324 -39.73 -11.79 -18.95
C PHE A 324 -39.64 -13.20 -18.37
N PRO A 325 -40.48 -14.17 -18.79
CA PRO A 325 -40.38 -15.55 -18.32
C PRO A 325 -39.18 -16.33 -18.89
N GLU A 326 -38.53 -15.82 -19.94
CA GLU A 326 -37.38 -16.47 -20.59
C GLU A 326 -36.04 -15.98 -20.07
N PHE A 327 -36.01 -14.88 -19.32
CA PHE A 327 -34.78 -14.38 -18.73
C PHE A 327 -34.19 -15.38 -17.73
N ARG A 328 -32.88 -15.57 -17.83
CA ARG A 328 -32.15 -16.48 -16.95
C ARG A 328 -32.10 -15.91 -15.53
N GLU A 329 -32.10 -16.80 -14.55
CA GLU A 329 -31.93 -16.41 -13.15
C GLU A 329 -30.55 -15.79 -12.94
N GLY A 330 -30.49 -14.64 -12.26
CA GLY A 330 -29.24 -13.91 -12.02
C GLY A 330 -28.67 -13.14 -13.23
N SER A 331 -29.33 -13.14 -14.38
CA SER A 331 -28.86 -12.36 -15.53
C SER A 331 -29.14 -10.85 -15.37
N LYS A 332 -28.24 -10.03 -15.92
CA LYS A 332 -28.53 -8.64 -16.22
C LYS A 332 -29.31 -8.58 -17.53
N ARG A 333 -30.38 -7.79 -17.54
CA ARG A 333 -31.43 -7.84 -18.57
C ARG A 333 -31.45 -6.52 -19.32
N PHE A 334 -31.33 -6.59 -20.64
CA PHE A 334 -31.31 -5.41 -21.49
C PHE A 334 -32.31 -5.54 -22.62
N PHE A 335 -32.99 -4.45 -22.91
CA PHE A 335 -33.78 -4.29 -24.12
C PHE A 335 -33.17 -3.21 -24.99
N ILE A 336 -33.10 -3.46 -26.29
CA ILE A 336 -32.61 -2.51 -27.30
C ILE A 336 -33.70 -2.35 -28.34
N TYR A 337 -34.34 -1.18 -28.40
CA TYR A 337 -35.38 -0.89 -29.37
C TYR A 337 -34.85 -0.07 -30.54
N LEU A 338 -35.21 -0.44 -31.76
CA LEU A 338 -34.85 0.23 -33.00
C LEU A 338 -36.09 0.88 -33.63
N THR A 339 -36.10 2.19 -33.84
CA THR A 339 -37.30 2.88 -34.36
C THR A 339 -36.98 4.22 -35.00
N ASP A 340 -37.62 4.56 -36.13
CA ASP A 340 -37.53 5.88 -36.75
C ASP A 340 -38.74 6.77 -36.45
N THR A 341 -39.62 6.32 -35.55
CA THR A 341 -40.84 7.02 -35.20
C THR A 341 -40.98 7.19 -33.69
N TYR A 342 -41.98 7.96 -33.29
CA TYR A 342 -42.25 8.36 -31.91
C TYR A 342 -43.30 7.47 -31.24
N ILE A 343 -43.34 7.49 -29.91
CA ILE A 343 -44.42 6.86 -29.14
C ILE A 343 -45.69 7.72 -29.24
N LYS A 344 -46.59 7.35 -30.17
CA LYS A 344 -47.83 8.09 -30.49
C LYS A 344 -48.75 8.45 -29.31
N ILE A 345 -48.70 7.71 -28.20
CA ILE A 345 -49.59 7.88 -27.04
C ILE A 345 -48.83 8.51 -25.84
N GLY A 346 -47.58 8.91 -26.04
CA GLY A 346 -46.68 9.28 -24.95
C GLY A 346 -46.18 8.04 -24.21
N TYR A 347 -44.96 8.13 -23.70
CA TYR A 347 -44.47 7.20 -22.69
C TYR A 347 -45.39 7.29 -21.46
N THR A 348 -45.87 6.15 -20.97
CA THR A 348 -46.51 6.08 -19.65
C THR A 348 -45.45 5.64 -18.64
N PRO A 349 -45.38 6.24 -17.43
CA PRO A 349 -44.50 5.77 -16.36
C PRO A 349 -44.57 4.26 -16.09
N GLU A 350 -45.74 3.67 -16.33
CA GLU A 350 -46.01 2.23 -16.28
C GLU A 350 -45.04 1.40 -17.13
N VAL A 351 -44.58 1.90 -18.29
CA VAL A 351 -43.63 1.17 -19.14
C VAL A 351 -42.29 1.01 -18.42
N ALA A 352 -41.71 2.08 -17.86
CA ALA A 352 -40.45 1.95 -17.14
C ALA A 352 -40.62 1.19 -15.84
N GLU A 353 -41.72 1.40 -15.10
CA GLU A 353 -42.03 0.62 -13.90
C GLU A 353 -42.05 -0.88 -14.19
N THR A 354 -42.61 -1.28 -15.35
CA THR A 354 -42.65 -2.67 -15.80
C THR A 354 -41.25 -3.24 -16.02
N PHE A 355 -40.35 -2.54 -16.72
CA PHE A 355 -38.97 -3.02 -16.91
C PHE A 355 -38.14 -2.97 -15.63
N LEU A 356 -38.30 -1.94 -14.82
CA LEU A 356 -37.63 -1.80 -13.52
C LEU A 356 -38.04 -2.92 -12.56
N ALA A 357 -39.32 -3.31 -12.53
CA ALA A 357 -39.81 -4.44 -11.74
C ALA A 357 -39.15 -5.76 -12.16
N GLN A 358 -38.66 -5.85 -13.40
CA GLN A 358 -37.91 -6.99 -13.91
C GLN A 358 -36.39 -6.79 -13.83
N GLY A 359 -35.90 -5.70 -13.23
CA GLY A 359 -34.47 -5.36 -13.19
C GLY A 359 -33.85 -5.18 -14.57
N ALA A 360 -34.64 -4.74 -15.56
CA ALA A 360 -34.21 -4.59 -16.94
C ALA A 360 -33.95 -3.12 -17.31
N SER A 361 -32.89 -2.90 -18.09
CA SER A 361 -32.55 -1.61 -18.68
C SER A 361 -33.03 -1.51 -20.12
N VAL A 362 -33.51 -0.34 -20.53
CA VAL A 362 -34.04 -0.12 -21.88
C VAL A 362 -33.20 0.94 -22.59
N SER A 363 -32.54 0.53 -23.68
CA SER A 363 -31.86 1.42 -24.61
C SER A 363 -32.68 1.56 -25.88
N VAL A 364 -32.62 2.73 -26.51
CA VAL A 364 -33.36 3.01 -27.74
C VAL A 364 -32.41 3.62 -28.76
N ILE A 365 -32.42 3.05 -29.96
CA ILE A 365 -31.74 3.59 -31.13
C ILE A 365 -32.81 4.22 -32.01
N HIS A 366 -32.78 5.54 -32.12
CA HIS A 366 -33.82 6.30 -32.80
C HIS A 366 -33.24 7.45 -33.63
N ARG A 367 -34.03 7.98 -34.58
CA ARG A 367 -33.63 9.21 -35.31
C ARG A 367 -33.69 10.42 -34.37
N SER A 368 -32.75 11.35 -34.53
CA SER A 368 -32.51 12.50 -33.65
C SER A 368 -33.71 13.43 -33.39
N ILE A 369 -34.79 13.32 -34.16
CA ILE A 369 -35.98 14.16 -34.05
C ILE A 369 -36.99 13.71 -32.98
N HIS A 370 -36.71 12.63 -32.22
CA HIS A 370 -37.67 12.00 -31.30
C HIS A 370 -37.13 11.89 -29.86
N HIS A 371 -37.32 12.95 -29.06
CA HIS A 371 -36.97 12.98 -27.62
C HIS A 371 -37.92 12.18 -26.72
N ASP A 372 -38.96 11.56 -27.28
CA ASP A 372 -40.03 10.89 -26.52
C ASP A 372 -39.57 9.64 -25.75
N TYR A 373 -38.33 9.18 -25.99
CA TYR A 373 -37.71 8.03 -25.32
C TYR A 373 -36.77 8.42 -24.17
N ASP A 374 -36.37 9.70 -24.07
CA ASP A 374 -35.39 10.17 -23.08
C ASP A 374 -35.78 9.82 -21.64
N GLU A 375 -37.07 9.96 -21.31
CA GLU A 375 -37.57 9.64 -19.97
C GLU A 375 -37.51 8.13 -19.67
N LEU A 376 -37.90 7.27 -20.61
CA LEU A 376 -37.85 5.81 -20.45
C LEU A 376 -36.40 5.32 -20.29
N VAL A 377 -35.52 5.78 -21.19
CA VAL A 377 -34.11 5.39 -21.19
C VAL A 377 -33.43 5.85 -19.91
N LYS A 378 -33.68 7.09 -19.49
CA LYS A 378 -33.16 7.60 -18.21
C LYS A 378 -33.71 6.84 -17.01
N ALA A 379 -35.02 6.56 -16.98
CA ALA A 379 -35.67 5.86 -15.86
C ALA A 379 -35.14 4.43 -15.68
N THR A 380 -34.78 3.76 -16.78
CA THR A 380 -34.30 2.37 -16.78
C THR A 380 -32.77 2.25 -16.84
N ASN A 381 -32.04 3.37 -16.75
CA ASN A 381 -30.57 3.42 -16.84
C ASN A 381 -30.03 2.82 -18.16
N GLY A 382 -30.69 3.09 -19.29
CA GLY A 382 -30.23 2.68 -20.62
C GLY A 382 -29.47 3.78 -21.37
N VAL A 383 -29.33 3.61 -22.69
CA VAL A 383 -28.66 4.55 -23.59
C VAL A 383 -29.58 4.94 -24.76
N ASN A 384 -29.56 6.23 -25.11
CA ASN A 384 -30.10 6.71 -26.38
C ASN A 384 -28.98 6.75 -27.41
N ALA A 385 -29.29 6.25 -28.60
CA ALA A 385 -28.36 6.09 -29.70
C ALA A 385 -29.02 6.60 -31.00
N ASP A 386 -28.21 7.16 -31.89
CA ASP A 386 -28.72 7.88 -33.08
C ASP A 386 -28.70 7.03 -34.35
N LEU A 387 -29.87 6.73 -34.91
CA LEU A 387 -29.97 6.00 -36.19
C LEU A 387 -29.36 6.77 -37.37
N GLU A 388 -29.33 8.11 -37.29
CA GLU A 388 -28.84 8.95 -38.38
C GLU A 388 -27.31 9.11 -38.36
N ASN A 389 -26.62 8.54 -37.36
CA ASN A 389 -25.17 8.61 -37.27
C ASN A 389 -24.52 7.84 -38.44
N PRO A 390 -23.71 8.50 -39.30
CA PRO A 390 -23.00 7.83 -40.39
C PRO A 390 -22.07 6.71 -39.92
N SER A 391 -21.60 6.78 -38.67
CA SER A 391 -20.83 5.74 -37.97
C SER A 391 -21.76 4.96 -37.04
N PHE A 392 -22.75 4.26 -37.59
CA PHE A 392 -23.72 3.47 -36.81
C PHE A 392 -23.07 2.47 -35.83
N SER A 393 -21.88 1.95 -36.17
CA SER A 393 -21.09 1.11 -35.27
C SER A 393 -20.81 1.78 -33.92
N ASP A 394 -20.55 3.10 -33.92
CA ASP A 394 -20.23 3.84 -32.70
C ASP A 394 -21.45 3.92 -31.77
N GLU A 395 -22.65 3.93 -32.34
CA GLU A 395 -23.93 3.97 -31.61
C GLU A 395 -24.22 2.63 -30.93
N LEU A 396 -24.00 1.51 -31.62
CA LEU A 396 -24.03 0.20 -30.99
C LEU A 396 -22.96 0.04 -29.91
N ASN A 397 -21.75 0.59 -30.14
CA ASN A 397 -20.66 0.52 -29.17
C ASN A 397 -20.98 1.29 -27.87
N LYS A 398 -21.76 2.37 -27.91
CA LYS A 398 -22.26 3.03 -26.68
C LYS A 398 -23.10 2.08 -25.84
N ILE A 399 -23.97 1.31 -26.49
CA ILE A 399 -24.82 0.32 -25.82
C ILE A 399 -23.98 -0.86 -25.32
N THR A 400 -23.04 -1.37 -26.13
CA THR A 400 -22.10 -2.40 -25.71
C THR A 400 -21.35 -1.99 -24.44
N LYS A 401 -20.79 -0.79 -24.43
CA LYS A 401 -20.07 -0.24 -23.28
C LYS A 401 -20.97 -0.17 -22.04
N LYS A 402 -22.21 0.29 -22.19
CA LYS A 402 -23.17 0.33 -21.07
C LYS A 402 -23.42 -1.05 -20.49
N ILE A 403 -23.60 -2.06 -21.33
CA ILE A 403 -23.80 -3.44 -20.88
C ILE A 403 -22.57 -3.91 -20.10
N ILE A 404 -21.37 -3.68 -20.62
CA ILE A 404 -20.10 -4.03 -19.96
C ILE A 404 -20.00 -3.35 -18.59
N ASP A 405 -20.20 -2.03 -18.53
CA ASP A 405 -20.11 -1.25 -17.30
C ASP A 405 -21.11 -1.71 -16.23
N ASP A 406 -22.28 -2.24 -16.61
CA ASP A 406 -23.32 -2.73 -15.70
C ASP A 406 -23.09 -4.16 -15.18
N VAL A 407 -22.24 -4.94 -15.86
CA VAL A 407 -22.10 -6.39 -15.62
C VAL A 407 -20.70 -6.79 -15.13
N VAL A 408 -19.69 -5.97 -15.41
CA VAL A 408 -18.33 -6.17 -14.89
C VAL A 408 -18.36 -5.77 -13.42
N ASP A 409 -18.73 -6.74 -12.58
CA ASP A 409 -18.53 -6.66 -11.15
C ASP A 409 -17.03 -6.86 -10.90
N ASP A 410 -16.36 -5.80 -10.44
CA ASP A 410 -14.98 -5.81 -9.96
C ASP A 410 -14.98 -6.73 -8.72
N THR A 411 -14.90 -8.04 -8.92
CA THR A 411 -14.78 -9.01 -7.84
C THR A 411 -13.48 -8.72 -7.09
N GLN A 412 -13.63 -7.97 -6.00
CA GLN A 412 -12.53 -7.47 -5.21
C GLN A 412 -12.26 -8.42 -4.05
N GLN A 413 -11.05 -9.00 -4.03
CA GLN A 413 -10.51 -9.61 -2.83
C GLN A 413 -9.55 -8.62 -2.20
N GLU A 414 -9.74 -8.31 -0.93
CA GLU A 414 -8.79 -7.50 -0.17
C GLU A 414 -7.83 -8.41 0.60
N ILE A 415 -6.54 -8.14 0.49
CA ILE A 415 -5.49 -8.83 1.24
C ILE A 415 -4.78 -7.81 2.11
N THR A 416 -4.79 -8.00 3.43
CA THR A 416 -4.03 -7.18 4.38
C THR A 416 -2.68 -7.84 4.65
N PHE A 417 -1.59 -7.12 4.43
CA PHE A 417 -0.23 -7.58 4.70
C PHE A 417 0.44 -6.66 5.73
N LYS A 418 0.80 -7.23 6.88
CA LYS A 418 1.40 -6.51 8.00
C LYS A 418 2.73 -7.13 8.38
N VAL A 419 3.72 -6.30 8.66
CA VAL A 419 5.02 -6.70 9.20
C VAL A 419 5.23 -6.00 10.53
N THR A 420 5.62 -6.76 11.56
CA THR A 420 5.95 -6.25 12.89
C THR A 420 7.39 -6.65 13.23
N ALA A 421 8.22 -5.71 13.65
CA ALA A 421 9.59 -5.94 14.08
C ALA A 421 9.76 -5.53 15.54
N THR A 422 10.61 -6.24 16.28
CA THR A 422 10.95 -5.94 17.68
C THR A 422 12.46 -5.84 17.82
N ASP A 423 12.94 -4.79 18.47
CA ASP A 423 14.36 -4.61 18.78
C ASP A 423 14.78 -5.40 20.03
N GLU A 424 16.04 -5.23 20.45
CA GLU A 424 16.57 -5.83 21.68
C GLU A 424 15.98 -5.26 22.98
N LEU A 425 15.45 -4.04 22.93
CA LEU A 425 14.87 -3.30 24.06
C LEU A 425 13.37 -3.58 24.24
N GLY A 426 12.77 -4.29 23.28
CA GLY A 426 11.36 -4.63 23.26
C GLY A 426 10.46 -3.58 22.61
N LEU A 427 11.02 -2.55 21.98
CA LEU A 427 10.25 -1.60 21.17
C LEU A 427 9.77 -2.29 19.89
N VAL A 428 8.56 -1.95 19.48
CA VAL A 428 7.89 -2.60 18.33
C VAL A 428 7.63 -1.56 17.26
N GLY A 429 8.13 -1.86 16.06
CA GLY A 429 7.80 -1.14 14.84
C GLY A 429 6.89 -1.97 13.95
N GLU A 430 5.96 -1.33 13.24
CA GLU A 430 5.06 -2.04 12.33
C GLU A 430 4.72 -1.24 11.07
N LYS A 431 4.38 -1.98 10.01
CA LYS A 431 3.85 -1.43 8.76
C LYS A 431 2.80 -2.37 8.20
N GLU A 432 1.72 -1.79 7.71
CA GLU A 432 0.62 -2.52 7.07
C GLU A 432 0.31 -1.90 5.71
N ILE A 433 -0.04 -2.76 4.75
CA ILE A 433 -0.58 -2.39 3.45
C ILE A 433 -1.82 -3.25 3.14
N THR A 434 -2.72 -2.71 2.32
CA THR A 434 -3.85 -3.45 1.73
C THR A 434 -3.63 -3.58 0.23
N ILE A 435 -3.78 -4.80 -0.28
CA ILE A 435 -3.69 -5.12 -1.70
C ILE A 435 -5.11 -5.47 -2.17
N ASN A 436 -5.69 -4.64 -3.04
CA ASN A 436 -6.99 -4.90 -3.64
C ASN A 436 -6.78 -5.70 -4.92
N MET A 437 -7.30 -6.92 -4.96
CA MET A 437 -7.24 -7.80 -6.11
C MET A 437 -8.43 -7.57 -7.01
N LYS A 438 -8.26 -7.61 -8.33
CA LYS A 438 -9.38 -7.63 -9.28
C LYS A 438 -9.03 -8.34 -10.57
N TYR A 439 -10.04 -8.67 -11.37
CA TYR A 439 -9.82 -9.02 -12.77
C TYR A 439 -9.57 -7.74 -13.54
N CYS A 440 -8.44 -7.66 -14.23
CA CYS A 440 -8.14 -6.49 -15.04
C CYS A 440 -8.49 -6.75 -16.50
N GLU A 441 -8.95 -5.70 -17.17
CA GLU A 441 -9.04 -5.73 -18.62
C GLU A 441 -7.65 -5.98 -19.20
N VAL A 442 -7.51 -7.07 -19.94
CA VAL A 442 -6.31 -7.29 -20.74
C VAL A 442 -6.41 -6.32 -21.93
N GLU A 443 -5.97 -5.08 -21.75
CA GLU A 443 -5.75 -4.18 -22.86
C GLU A 443 -4.58 -4.72 -23.69
N GLY A 444 -4.92 -5.39 -24.80
CA GLY A 444 -4.06 -5.69 -25.95
C GLY A 444 -2.60 -6.05 -25.67
N LEU A 445 -2.33 -7.35 -25.48
CA LEU A 445 -1.02 -7.94 -25.80
C LEU A 445 -0.87 -8.14 -27.31
#